data_AF-A0A961Y5J6-F1
#
_entry.id   AF-A0A961Y5J6-F1
#
_cell.length_a   1.000
_cell.length_b   1.000
_cell.length_c   1.000
_cell.angle_alpha   90.00
_cell.angle_beta   90.00
_cell.angle_gamma   90.00
#
_symmetry.space_group_name_H-M   'P 1'
#
loop_
_entity.id
_entity.type
_entity.pdbx_description
1 polymer ?
#
loop_
_entity_poly.entity_id
_entity_poly.type
_entity_poly.pdbx_seq_one_letter_code
_entity_poly.pdbx_strand_id
1 'polypeptide(L)'
;MRQISRLLAAAAAFLIAAGTASAGTLEDLISEYRCPLIEKLEKTHMAYRAVAGRDRFLSVSVPEHPHGYVQCLFHDGNRQLHCEAASGYFSAQQYRLPADRVAALGRLGFATGVSDANYGIDFDMPLNPDFDRLARLLLTALHDGYGARAATRLRINAPFVPSAAPACAPVS
;
A
#
# COMPACT_ATOMS: atom_id res chain seq x y z
N MET A 1 -20.71 -72.37 -20.99
CA MET A 1 -20.97 -71.02 -21.57
C MET A 1 -21.73 -70.18 -20.56
N ARG A 2 -21.09 -69.19 -19.92
CA ARG A 2 -21.63 -67.86 -19.55
C ARG A 2 -20.57 -67.09 -18.75
N GLN A 3 -20.22 -65.92 -19.28
CA GLN A 3 -19.12 -65.06 -18.89
C GLN A 3 -19.36 -64.37 -17.54
N ILE A 4 -18.32 -64.29 -16.71
CA ILE A 4 -18.28 -63.43 -15.53
C ILE A 4 -17.54 -62.14 -15.94
N SER A 5 -18.29 -61.09 -16.26
CA SER A 5 -17.72 -59.75 -16.45
C SER A 5 -17.73 -59.01 -15.11
N ARG A 6 -16.59 -59.02 -14.42
CA ARG A 6 -16.37 -58.13 -13.27
C ARG A 6 -15.90 -56.77 -13.79
N LEU A 7 -16.80 -55.80 -13.82
CA LEU A 7 -16.46 -54.40 -14.02
C LEU A 7 -15.71 -53.90 -12.77
N LEU A 8 -14.40 -53.70 -12.88
CA LEU A 8 -13.59 -52.97 -11.92
C LEU A 8 -13.81 -51.46 -12.16
N ALA A 9 -14.64 -50.83 -11.35
CA ALA A 9 -14.76 -49.38 -11.30
C ALA A 9 -13.56 -48.83 -10.49
N ALA A 10 -12.55 -48.31 -11.19
CA ALA A 10 -11.47 -47.56 -10.57
C ALA A 10 -11.97 -46.13 -10.28
N ALA A 11 -12.32 -45.85 -9.02
CA ALA A 11 -12.59 -44.50 -8.57
C ALA A 11 -11.27 -43.74 -8.44
N ALA A 12 -10.93 -42.92 -9.45
CA ALA A 12 -9.83 -41.98 -9.39
C ALA A 12 -10.21 -40.82 -8.45
N ALA A 13 -9.72 -40.86 -7.22
CA ALA A 13 -9.79 -39.73 -6.30
C ALA A 13 -8.86 -38.62 -6.81
N PHE A 14 -9.41 -37.64 -7.51
CA PHE A 14 -8.74 -36.37 -7.77
C PHE A 14 -8.62 -35.61 -6.44
N LEU A 15 -7.47 -35.75 -5.78
CA LEU A 15 -7.03 -34.81 -4.75
C LEU A 15 -6.74 -33.48 -5.45
N ILE A 16 -7.74 -32.60 -5.51
CA ILE A 16 -7.52 -31.20 -5.83
C ILE A 16 -6.72 -30.64 -4.66
N ALA A 17 -5.41 -30.52 -4.82
CA ALA A 17 -4.59 -29.69 -3.97
C ALA A 17 -5.11 -28.26 -4.17
N ALA A 18 -6.03 -27.83 -3.30
CA ALA A 18 -6.32 -26.42 -3.13
C ALA A 18 -5.02 -25.80 -2.63
N GLY A 19 -4.23 -25.26 -3.56
CA GLY A 19 -3.10 -24.42 -3.21
C GLY A 19 -3.65 -23.28 -2.38
N THR A 20 -3.42 -23.32 -1.08
CA THR A 20 -3.56 -22.15 -0.23
C THR A 20 -2.53 -21.17 -0.75
N ALA A 21 -2.93 -20.30 -1.68
CA ALA A 21 -2.16 -19.13 -2.03
C ALA A 21 -1.85 -18.44 -0.70
N SER A 22 -0.58 -18.50 -0.28
CA SER A 22 -0.14 -17.85 0.94
C SER A 22 -0.60 -16.40 0.82
N ALA A 23 -1.48 -15.96 1.72
CA ALA A 23 -1.83 -14.56 1.80
C ALA A 23 -0.53 -13.83 2.14
N GLY A 24 0.08 -13.16 1.15
CA GLY A 24 1.44 -12.61 1.26
C GLY A 24 1.63 -11.81 2.55
N THR A 25 2.82 -11.89 3.13
CA THR A 25 3.15 -11.17 4.37
C THR A 25 3.37 -9.69 4.10
N LEU A 26 3.44 -8.88 5.16
CA LEU A 26 3.92 -7.50 5.07
C LEU A 26 5.35 -7.45 4.51
N GLU A 27 6.22 -8.38 4.89
CA GLU A 27 7.59 -8.42 4.38
C GLU A 27 7.64 -8.71 2.88
N ASP A 28 6.77 -9.57 2.36
CA ASP A 28 6.66 -9.79 0.92
C ASP A 28 6.25 -8.50 0.18
N LEU A 29 5.28 -7.75 0.75
CA LEU A 29 4.84 -6.48 0.19
C LEU A 29 5.96 -5.41 0.26
N ILE A 30 6.71 -5.37 1.36
CA ILE A 30 7.85 -4.49 1.53
C ILE A 30 8.94 -4.83 0.51
N SER A 31 9.28 -6.10 0.36
CA SER A 31 10.27 -6.57 -0.61
C SER A 31 9.92 -6.13 -2.04
N GLU A 32 8.65 -6.25 -2.43
CA GLU A 32 8.16 -5.86 -3.76
C GLU A 32 8.18 -4.34 -3.99
N TYR A 33 7.68 -3.54 -3.04
CA TYR A 33 7.35 -2.13 -3.30
C TYR A 33 8.23 -1.10 -2.60
N ARG A 34 9.10 -1.50 -1.67
CA ARG A 34 9.94 -0.55 -0.91
C ARG A 34 10.82 0.31 -1.82
N CYS A 35 11.59 -0.33 -2.69
CA CYS A 35 12.52 0.33 -3.59
C CYS A 35 11.85 1.39 -4.50
N PRO A 36 10.80 1.05 -5.27
CA PRO A 36 10.14 2.05 -6.12
C PRO A 36 9.45 3.18 -5.33
N LEU A 37 9.06 2.94 -4.07
CA LEU A 37 8.51 3.99 -3.22
C LEU A 37 9.58 4.94 -2.69
N ILE A 38 10.72 4.43 -2.22
CA ILE A 38 11.86 5.24 -1.77
C ILE A 38 12.26 6.21 -2.89
N GLU A 39 12.50 5.68 -4.08
CA GLU A 39 12.93 6.50 -5.23
C GLU A 39 11.91 7.61 -5.55
N LYS A 40 10.61 7.28 -5.57
CA LYS A 40 9.58 8.28 -5.87
C LYS A 40 9.43 9.31 -4.75
N LEU A 41 9.57 8.92 -3.49
CA LEU A 41 9.57 9.84 -2.35
C LEU A 41 10.76 10.81 -2.46
N GLU A 42 11.97 10.29 -2.68
CA GLU A 42 13.19 11.08 -2.88
C GLU A 42 13.03 12.08 -4.04
N LYS A 43 12.62 11.61 -5.22
CA LYS A 43 12.45 12.46 -6.40
C LYS A 43 11.35 13.51 -6.19
N THR A 44 10.26 13.16 -5.50
CA THR A 44 9.19 14.11 -5.18
C THR A 44 9.69 15.20 -4.23
N HIS A 45 10.50 14.83 -3.23
CA HIS A 45 11.14 15.76 -2.31
C HIS A 45 12.15 16.67 -3.03
N MET A 46 13.00 16.12 -3.91
CA MET A 46 14.00 16.88 -4.66
C MET A 46 13.39 17.82 -5.71
N ALA A 47 12.21 17.49 -6.25
CA ALA A 47 11.51 18.30 -7.23
C ALA A 47 11.11 19.70 -6.70
N TYR A 48 11.19 19.96 -5.38
CA TYR A 48 10.78 21.22 -4.76
C TYR A 48 11.32 22.47 -5.47
N ARG A 49 12.58 22.45 -5.91
CA ARG A 49 13.22 23.61 -6.58
C ARG A 49 12.66 23.86 -7.97
N ALA A 50 12.26 22.80 -8.68
CA ALA A 50 11.78 22.88 -10.07
C ALA A 50 10.29 23.26 -10.16
N VAL A 51 9.50 22.95 -9.12
CA VAL A 51 8.05 23.20 -9.07
C VAL A 51 7.64 24.01 -7.83
N ALA A 52 8.49 24.96 -7.44
CA ALA A 52 8.31 25.80 -6.26
C ALA A 52 6.90 26.43 -6.23
N GLY A 53 6.25 26.38 -5.06
CA GLY A 53 4.88 26.88 -4.87
C GLY A 53 3.76 25.90 -5.23
N ARG A 54 4.09 24.67 -5.67
CA ARG A 54 3.10 23.60 -5.89
C ARG A 54 3.22 22.50 -4.83
N ASP A 55 2.07 22.03 -4.39
CA ASP A 55 1.90 20.85 -3.54
C ASP A 55 2.39 19.61 -4.27
N ARG A 56 3.40 18.95 -3.71
CA ARG A 56 4.03 17.75 -4.29
C ARG A 56 3.62 16.54 -3.48
N PHE A 57 2.93 15.61 -4.11
CA PHE A 57 2.46 14.43 -3.41
C PHE A 57 2.90 13.15 -4.09
N LEU A 58 2.95 12.10 -3.27
CA LEU A 58 2.97 10.71 -3.68
C LEU A 58 1.73 10.05 -3.10
N SER A 59 0.95 9.36 -3.94
CA SER A 59 -0.20 8.56 -3.52
C SER A 59 -0.04 7.13 -3.99
N VAL A 60 -0.31 6.19 -3.09
CA VAL A 60 -0.32 4.77 -3.36
C VAL A 60 -1.73 4.26 -3.12
N SER A 61 -2.32 3.66 -4.14
CA SER A 61 -3.70 3.16 -4.10
C SER A 61 -3.75 1.66 -4.29
N VAL A 62 -4.71 1.03 -3.62
CA VAL A 62 -5.11 -0.38 -3.74
C VAL A 62 -6.33 -0.42 -4.66
N PRO A 63 -6.19 -0.71 -5.97
CA PRO A 63 -7.32 -0.58 -6.91
C PRO A 63 -8.48 -1.52 -6.60
N GLU A 64 -8.20 -2.66 -5.98
CA GLU A 64 -9.17 -3.67 -5.54
C GLU A 64 -9.96 -3.23 -4.30
N HIS A 65 -9.54 -2.17 -3.62
CA HIS A 65 -10.20 -1.65 -2.44
C HIS A 65 -10.97 -0.37 -2.78
N PRO A 66 -12.26 -0.26 -2.41
CA PRO A 66 -13.03 0.98 -2.60
C PRO A 66 -12.33 2.12 -1.87
N HIS A 67 -11.79 3.09 -2.61
CA HIS A 67 -11.10 4.27 -2.09
C HIS A 67 -9.85 3.98 -1.23
N GLY A 68 -9.26 2.78 -1.31
CA GLY A 68 -8.08 2.45 -0.50
C GLY A 68 -6.83 3.17 -1.00
N TYR A 69 -6.38 4.18 -0.28
CA TYR A 69 -5.12 4.86 -0.57
C TYR A 69 -4.43 5.38 0.68
N VAL A 70 -3.11 5.56 0.55
CA VAL A 70 -2.32 6.41 1.45
C VAL A 70 -1.59 7.42 0.57
N GLN A 71 -1.64 8.69 0.96
CA GLN A 71 -0.98 9.79 0.26
C GLN A 71 -0.07 10.53 1.23
N CYS A 72 1.09 10.98 0.76
CA CYS A 72 1.92 11.93 1.48
C CYS A 72 2.16 13.17 0.61
N LEU A 73 1.99 14.33 1.21
CA LEU A 73 2.10 15.66 0.62
C LEU A 73 3.26 16.41 1.29
N PHE A 74 4.26 16.81 0.49
CA PHE A 74 5.30 17.74 0.93
C PHE A 74 4.79 19.17 0.78
N HIS A 75 4.73 19.91 1.88
CA HIS A 75 4.25 21.29 1.93
C HIS A 75 5.20 22.19 2.74
N ASP A 76 4.77 23.45 2.99
CA ASP A 76 5.55 24.47 3.70
C ASP A 76 7.01 24.57 3.21
N GLY A 77 7.19 24.78 1.90
CA GLY A 77 8.53 24.91 1.33
C GLY A 77 9.41 23.67 1.51
N ASN A 78 8.81 22.47 1.56
CA ASN A 78 9.50 21.18 1.76
C ASN A 78 9.97 20.90 3.19
N ARG A 79 9.48 21.66 4.18
CA ARG A 79 9.80 21.49 5.61
C ARG A 79 8.81 20.61 6.36
N GLN A 80 7.64 20.36 5.78
CA GLN A 80 6.60 19.55 6.40
C GLN A 80 6.09 18.49 5.43
N LEU A 81 5.67 17.36 6.00
CA LEU A 81 5.05 16.26 5.29
C LEU A 81 3.77 15.88 6.00
N HIS A 82 2.65 15.99 5.29
CA HIS A 82 1.37 15.48 5.74
C HIS A 82 1.10 14.15 5.03
N CYS A 83 0.87 13.08 5.77
CA CYS A 83 0.39 11.82 5.21
C CYS A 83 -1.05 11.55 5.64
N GLU A 84 -1.90 11.16 4.70
CA GLU A 84 -3.28 10.78 4.96
C GLU A 84 -3.59 9.37 4.44
N ALA A 85 -4.40 8.65 5.22
CA ALA A 85 -4.99 7.38 4.86
C ALA A 85 -6.50 7.58 4.68
N ALA A 86 -7.04 7.14 3.54
CA ALA A 86 -8.46 7.25 3.20
C ALA A 86 -9.41 6.71 4.29
N SER A 87 -10.26 7.57 4.85
CA SER A 87 -11.28 7.14 5.81
C SER A 87 -12.57 6.63 5.15
N GLY A 88 -12.73 6.95 3.86
CA GLY A 88 -13.97 6.78 3.11
C GLY A 88 -15.00 7.90 3.34
N TYR A 89 -14.68 8.92 4.15
CA TYR A 89 -15.56 10.06 4.42
C TYR A 89 -16.05 10.76 3.14
N PHE A 90 -15.16 10.96 2.18
CA PHE A 90 -15.49 11.60 0.89
C PHE A 90 -16.11 10.64 -0.15
N SER A 91 -16.36 9.38 0.22
CA SER A 91 -17.00 8.41 -0.67
C SER A 91 -18.52 8.59 -0.69
N ALA A 92 -19.10 8.69 -1.88
CA ALA A 92 -20.55 8.67 -2.07
C ALA A 92 -21.20 7.34 -1.60
N GLN A 93 -20.42 6.26 -1.47
CA GLN A 93 -20.90 4.93 -1.10
C GLN A 93 -20.92 4.69 0.42
N GLN A 94 -20.68 5.73 1.25
CA GLN A 94 -20.64 5.63 2.71
C GLN A 94 -19.70 4.52 3.24
N TYR A 95 -18.65 4.20 2.48
CA TYR A 95 -17.67 3.21 2.90
C TYR A 95 -16.92 3.72 4.13
N ARG A 96 -16.80 2.86 5.16
CA ARG A 96 -15.98 3.12 6.34
C ARG A 96 -15.05 1.95 6.58
N LEU A 97 -13.81 2.23 6.97
CA LEU A 97 -12.88 1.20 7.38
C LEU A 97 -13.42 0.46 8.63
N PRO A 98 -13.30 -0.88 8.69
CA PRO A 98 -13.54 -1.64 9.90
C PRO A 98 -12.70 -1.17 11.09
N ALA A 99 -13.22 -1.32 12.31
CA ALA A 99 -12.59 -0.78 13.52
C ALA A 99 -11.17 -1.33 13.78
N ASP A 100 -10.90 -2.59 13.44
CA ASP A 100 -9.58 -3.21 13.53
C ASP A 100 -8.56 -2.56 12.58
N ARG A 101 -8.99 -2.19 11.37
CA ARG A 101 -8.20 -1.47 10.37
C ARG A 101 -7.88 -0.06 10.82
N VAL A 102 -8.88 0.64 11.37
CA VAL A 102 -8.70 1.96 11.97
C VAL A 102 -7.72 1.89 13.15
N ALA A 103 -7.87 0.90 14.04
CA ALA A 103 -6.94 0.70 15.15
C ALA A 103 -5.50 0.42 14.67
N ALA A 104 -5.34 -0.28 13.54
CA ALA A 104 -4.04 -0.52 12.94
C ALA A 104 -3.38 0.76 12.42
N LEU A 105 -4.13 1.63 11.72
CA LEU A 105 -3.66 2.96 11.33
C LEU A 105 -3.28 3.81 12.56
N GLY A 106 -4.08 3.73 13.64
CA GLY A 106 -3.78 4.41 14.90
C GLY A 106 -2.45 3.98 15.52
N ARG A 107 -2.09 2.70 15.46
CA ARG A 107 -0.77 2.21 15.93
C ARG A 107 0.42 2.75 15.13
N LEU A 108 0.18 3.18 13.89
CA LEU A 108 1.18 3.85 13.04
C LEU A 108 1.25 5.36 13.31
N GLY A 109 0.37 5.89 14.17
CA GLY A 109 0.33 7.30 14.56
C GLY A 109 -0.66 8.16 13.78
N PHE A 110 -1.45 7.58 12.87
CA PHE A 110 -2.53 8.33 12.22
C PHE A 110 -3.59 8.76 13.24
N ALA A 111 -4.06 10.01 13.12
CA ALA A 111 -5.15 10.55 13.92
C ALA A 111 -6.47 9.90 13.47
N THR A 112 -6.97 8.96 14.28
CA THR A 112 -8.16 8.15 13.96
C THR A 112 -9.44 8.56 14.69
N GLY A 113 -9.35 9.54 15.60
CA GLY A 113 -10.50 10.10 16.31
C GLY A 113 -11.33 11.11 15.49
N VAL A 114 -10.95 11.38 14.24
CA VAL A 114 -11.65 12.31 13.34
C VAL A 114 -12.69 11.56 12.52
N SER A 115 -13.90 12.13 12.39
CA SER A 115 -15.02 11.50 11.67
C SER A 115 -15.34 12.16 10.33
N ASP A 116 -14.78 13.34 10.07
CA ASP A 116 -15.11 14.24 8.97
C ASP A 116 -13.91 14.55 8.06
N ALA A 117 -12.88 13.70 8.11
CA ALA A 117 -11.67 13.80 7.29
C ALA A 117 -11.05 12.42 7.06
N ASN A 118 -9.99 12.37 6.25
CA ASN A 118 -9.09 11.22 6.22
C ASN A 118 -8.26 11.13 7.51
N TYR A 119 -7.69 9.97 7.78
CA TYR A 119 -6.81 9.79 8.94
C TYR A 119 -5.44 10.39 8.62
N GLY A 120 -5.06 11.48 9.29
CA GLY A 120 -3.84 12.24 9.00
C GLY A 120 -2.71 12.00 10.01
N ILE A 121 -1.48 12.19 9.58
CA ILE A 121 -0.27 12.29 10.42
C ILE A 121 0.68 13.31 9.80
N ASP A 122 1.28 14.15 10.64
CA ASP A 122 2.23 15.18 10.23
C ASP A 122 3.64 14.87 10.71
N PHE A 123 4.62 15.24 9.89
CA PHE A 123 6.04 15.13 10.19
C PHE A 123 6.77 16.43 9.86
N ASP A 124 7.72 16.80 10.71
CA ASP A 124 8.77 17.73 10.34
C ASP A 124 9.77 17.02 9.42
N MET A 125 10.12 17.65 8.30
CA MET A 125 11.07 17.12 7.33
C MET A 125 12.50 17.57 7.66
N PRO A 126 13.38 16.65 8.10
CA PRO A 126 14.77 16.99 8.38
C PRO A 126 15.54 17.22 7.08
N LEU A 127 16.75 17.77 7.20
CA LEU A 127 17.65 17.98 6.04
C LEU A 127 18.00 16.68 5.30
N ASN A 128 18.09 15.56 6.05
CA ASN A 128 18.32 14.22 5.51
C ASN A 128 17.13 13.32 5.88
N PRO A 129 16.05 13.30 5.08
CA PRO A 129 14.88 12.48 5.37
C PRO A 129 15.17 10.98 5.28
N ASP A 130 14.56 10.21 6.17
CA ASP A 130 14.57 8.74 6.11
C ASP A 130 13.41 8.26 5.24
N PHE A 131 13.66 8.16 3.93
CA PHE A 131 12.67 7.71 2.97
C PHE A 131 12.34 6.21 3.07
N ASP A 132 13.22 5.40 3.65
CA ASP A 132 12.90 3.99 3.92
C ASP A 132 11.81 3.89 4.97
N ARG A 133 11.95 4.62 6.08
CA ARG A 133 10.92 4.66 7.12
C ARG A 133 9.58 5.16 6.57
N LEU A 134 9.58 6.17 5.70
CA LEU A 134 8.37 6.65 5.04
C LEU A 134 7.77 5.61 4.09
N ALA A 135 8.57 4.92 3.29
CA ALA A 135 8.10 3.85 2.42
C ALA A 135 7.48 2.69 3.24
N ARG A 136 8.11 2.28 4.35
CA ARG A 136 7.58 1.26 5.26
C ARG A 136 6.28 1.71 5.94
N LEU A 137 6.17 2.98 6.33
CA LEU A 137 4.92 3.54 6.85
C LEU A 137 3.78 3.39 5.84
N LEU A 138 4.00 3.81 4.59
CA LEU A 138 3.03 3.70 3.50
C LEU A 138 2.60 2.23 3.29
N LEU A 139 3.56 1.31 3.16
CA LEU A 139 3.28 -0.09 2.89
C LEU A 139 2.60 -0.79 4.07
N THR A 140 2.97 -0.47 5.31
CA THR A 140 2.32 -1.02 6.50
C THR A 140 0.88 -0.51 6.60
N ALA A 141 0.64 0.78 6.35
CA ALA A 141 -0.71 1.35 6.31
C ALA A 141 -1.56 0.72 5.20
N LEU A 142 -0.99 0.45 4.02
CA LEU A 142 -1.68 -0.25 2.92
C LEU A 142 -2.01 -1.71 3.27
N HIS A 143 -1.07 -2.43 3.88
CA HIS A 143 -1.25 -3.82 4.27
C HIS A 143 -2.29 -3.98 5.39
N ASP A 144 -2.10 -3.23 6.47
CA ASP A 144 -2.89 -3.35 7.69
C ASP A 144 -4.22 -2.63 7.56
N GLY A 145 -4.26 -1.46 6.91
CA GLY A 145 -5.48 -0.66 6.74
C GLY A 145 -6.37 -1.13 5.60
N TYR A 146 -5.77 -1.56 4.48
CA TYR A 146 -6.49 -1.82 3.22
C TYR A 146 -6.29 -3.22 2.65
N GLY A 147 -5.54 -4.09 3.34
CA GLY A 147 -5.37 -5.47 2.92
C GLY A 147 -4.42 -5.67 1.74
N ALA A 148 -3.57 -4.70 1.40
CA ALA A 148 -2.59 -4.86 0.33
C ALA A 148 -1.63 -6.03 0.61
N ARG A 149 -1.22 -6.74 -0.45
CA ARG A 149 -0.31 -7.88 -0.44
C ARG A 149 0.72 -7.74 -1.56
N ALA A 150 1.80 -8.51 -1.55
CA ALA A 150 2.78 -8.48 -2.65
C ALA A 150 2.14 -8.68 -4.04
N ALA A 151 1.14 -9.57 -4.12
CA ALA A 151 0.37 -9.81 -5.34
C ALA A 151 -0.61 -8.68 -5.71
N THR A 152 -0.93 -7.77 -4.79
CA THR A 152 -1.78 -6.61 -5.07
C THR A 152 -1.05 -5.71 -6.05
N ARG A 153 -1.69 -5.36 -7.16
CA ARG A 153 -1.13 -4.41 -8.14
C ARG A 153 -1.32 -2.97 -7.64
N LEU A 154 -0.40 -2.48 -6.80
CA LEU A 154 -0.46 -1.12 -6.29
C LEU A 154 -0.30 -0.11 -7.43
N ARG A 155 -1.09 0.98 -7.37
CA ARG A 155 -0.95 2.11 -8.29
C ARG A 155 -0.29 3.28 -7.56
N ILE A 156 0.93 3.62 -7.99
CA ILE A 156 1.73 4.70 -7.41
C ILE A 156 1.69 5.93 -8.31
N ASN A 157 1.03 6.99 -7.85
CA ASN A 157 0.95 8.28 -8.51
C ASN A 157 1.90 9.29 -7.85
N ALA A 158 2.80 9.87 -8.62
CA ALA A 158 3.70 10.95 -8.21
C ALA A 158 3.86 11.91 -9.40
N PRO A 159 2.98 12.92 -9.56
CA PRO A 159 2.84 13.66 -10.81
C PRO A 159 4.08 14.40 -11.30
N PHE A 160 5.03 14.69 -10.40
CA PHE A 160 6.25 15.42 -10.71
C PHE A 160 7.48 14.53 -10.91
N VAL A 161 7.31 13.21 -10.84
CA VAL A 161 8.39 12.25 -10.96
C VAL A 161 8.16 11.40 -12.22
N PRO A 162 9.07 11.47 -13.22
CA PRO A 162 8.99 10.60 -14.39
C PRO A 162 9.04 9.12 -13.98
N SER A 163 8.25 8.27 -14.65
CA SER A 163 8.30 6.83 -14.47
C SER A 163 9.64 6.29 -14.98
N ALA A 164 10.59 6.02 -14.08
CA ALA A 164 11.82 5.30 -14.35
C ALA A 164 11.90 4.02 -13.48
N ALA A 165 12.75 3.08 -13.86
CA ALA A 165 12.94 1.81 -13.15
C ALA A 165 13.83 1.96 -11.90
N PRO A 166 13.62 1.13 -10.85
CA PRO A 166 14.21 1.29 -9.52
C PRO A 166 15.74 1.14 -9.48
N ALA A 167 16.37 1.89 -8.57
CA ALA A 167 17.83 1.88 -8.32
C ALA A 167 18.21 1.54 -6.86
N CYS A 168 17.31 0.96 -6.05
CA CYS A 168 17.64 0.60 -4.67
C CYS A 168 18.04 -0.88 -4.56
N ALA A 169 19.10 -1.17 -3.80
CA ALA A 169 19.55 -2.53 -3.53
C ALA A 169 18.50 -3.31 -2.70
N PRO A 170 18.27 -4.59 -2.99
CA PRO A 170 17.39 -5.43 -2.19
C PRO A 170 17.95 -5.59 -0.77
N VAL A 171 17.06 -5.61 0.22
CA VAL A 171 17.41 -5.97 1.60
C VAL A 171 17.54 -7.50 1.69
N SER A 172 18.66 -7.97 2.22
CA SER A 172 18.92 -9.39 2.54
C SER A 172 18.40 -9.72 3.94
#